data_AF-A0A8H3CMX1-F1
#
_entry.id   AF-A0A8H3CMX1-F1
#
_cell.length_a   1.000
_cell.length_b   1.000
_cell.length_c   1.000
_cell.angle_alpha   90.00
_cell.angle_beta   90.00
_cell.angle_gamma   90.00
#
_symmetry.space_group_name_H-M   'P 1'
#
loop_
_entity.id
_entity.type
_entity.pdbx_description
1 polymer ?
#
loop_
_entity_poly.entity_id
_entity_poly.type
_entity_poly.pdbx_seq_one_letter_code
_entity_poly.pdbx_strand_id
1 'polypeptide(L)'
;MSSGLRCFASASRGLLPACRIGISPQLVTRTFSSTPATLAKISSPGKKKRRKRTKVREINPEAMPVVEAAHSVEAGRPLSAYELHIKTQFTRGQAPLRGRIALPRDPRTRGETVLVFADGKAAQDAREAGAAHVGGEELIPKVLDGTLKPTKVI
;
A
#
# COMPACT_ATOMS: atom_id res chain seq x y z
N MET A 1 12.90 -47.05 49.92
CA MET A 1 12.86 -48.41 49.31
C MET A 1 12.09 -48.24 48.00
N SER A 2 12.78 -48.22 46.85
CA SER A 2 12.84 -49.36 45.91
C SER A 2 11.47 -49.63 45.30
N SER A 3 11.21 -49.73 43.99
CA SER A 3 11.99 -49.78 42.74
C SER A 3 10.89 -49.82 41.64
N GLY A 4 11.07 -49.30 40.43
CA GLY A 4 11.64 -50.08 39.34
C GLY A 4 10.76 -49.93 38.07
N LEU A 5 11.44 -49.72 36.94
CA LEU A 5 10.95 -49.55 35.56
C LEU A 5 10.16 -50.80 35.06
N ARG A 6 9.40 -50.83 33.95
CA ARG A 6 9.75 -50.56 32.53
C ARG A 6 8.52 -50.55 31.61
N CYS A 7 8.75 -49.90 30.47
CA CYS A 7 7.96 -49.69 29.26
C CYS A 7 7.51 -50.96 28.51
N PHE A 8 6.46 -50.86 27.67
CA PHE A 8 6.50 -51.32 26.26
C PHE A 8 5.45 -50.58 25.40
N ALA A 9 5.79 -50.46 24.12
CA ALA A 9 5.27 -49.51 23.13
C ALA A 9 4.07 -50.04 22.31
N SER A 10 3.31 -49.13 21.68
CA SER A 10 2.76 -49.38 20.34
C SER A 10 2.45 -48.07 19.62
N ALA A 11 2.83 -48.02 18.35
CA ALA A 11 2.70 -46.88 17.46
C ALA A 11 1.36 -46.91 16.70
N SER A 12 0.78 -45.75 16.42
CA SER A 12 0.20 -45.49 15.11
C SER A 12 0.01 -43.99 14.88
N ARG A 13 0.40 -43.58 13.67
CA ARG A 13 0.45 -42.22 13.16
C ARG A 13 -0.89 -41.87 12.53
N GLY A 14 -1.31 -40.61 12.66
CA GLY A 14 -2.42 -40.08 11.88
C GLY A 14 -2.86 -38.69 12.32
N LEU A 15 -2.04 -37.66 12.08
CA LEU A 15 -2.51 -36.27 12.08
C LEU A 15 -2.24 -35.67 10.70
N LEU A 16 -3.36 -35.32 10.04
CA LEU A 16 -3.44 -34.58 8.79
C LEU A 16 -3.06 -33.10 9.01
N PRO A 17 -2.59 -32.39 7.97
CA PRO A 17 -1.90 -31.12 8.11
C PRO A 17 -2.87 -29.94 8.30
N ALA A 18 -2.68 -29.17 9.37
CA ALA A 18 -3.19 -27.81 9.45
C ALA A 18 -2.12 -26.85 8.91
N CYS A 19 -2.33 -26.35 7.68
CA CYS A 19 -1.54 -25.27 7.10
C CYS A 19 -1.74 -23.98 7.92
N ARG A 20 -0.85 -23.73 8.88
CA ARG A 20 -0.67 -22.43 9.51
C ARG A 20 0.52 -21.75 8.86
N ILE A 21 0.25 -20.81 7.95
CA ILE A 21 1.28 -19.91 7.42
C ILE A 21 1.54 -18.86 8.51
N GLY A 22 2.36 -19.24 9.49
CA GLY A 22 3.01 -18.33 10.42
C GLY A 22 4.40 -18.02 9.89
N ILE A 23 4.59 -16.85 9.29
CA ILE A 23 5.92 -16.38 8.89
C ILE A 23 6.60 -15.83 10.15
N SER A 24 7.27 -16.73 10.89
CA SER A 24 8.31 -16.36 11.85
C SER A 24 9.61 -16.06 11.11
N PRO A 25 10.32 -14.96 11.37
CA PRO A 25 11.62 -14.72 10.76
C PRO A 25 12.66 -15.66 11.39
N GLN A 26 13.09 -16.67 10.63
CA GLN A 26 14.26 -17.48 10.97
C GLN A 26 15.52 -16.63 10.72
N LEU A 27 16.21 -16.24 11.78
CA LEU A 27 17.54 -15.62 11.74
C LEU A 27 18.55 -16.64 11.20
N VAL A 28 18.85 -16.54 9.90
CA VAL A 28 19.97 -17.27 9.29
C VAL A 28 21.26 -16.51 9.60
N THR A 29 21.99 -16.96 10.60
CA THR A 29 23.36 -16.51 10.86
C THR A 29 24.28 -17.07 9.78
N ARG A 30 24.62 -16.25 8.78
CA ARG A 30 25.70 -16.55 7.84
C ARG A 30 27.04 -16.28 8.52
N THR A 31 27.80 -17.34 8.78
CA THR A 31 29.17 -17.29 9.28
C THR A 31 30.09 -16.82 8.16
N PHE A 32 30.58 -15.58 8.24
CA PHE A 32 31.59 -15.08 7.31
C PHE A 32 32.98 -15.48 7.81
N SER A 33 33.71 -16.24 6.98
CA SER A 33 35.13 -16.53 7.12
C SER A 33 35.93 -15.22 7.07
N SER A 34 36.71 -14.95 8.12
CA SER A 34 37.60 -13.80 8.23
C SER A 34 38.99 -14.13 7.69
N THR A 35 39.24 -13.83 6.42
CA THR A 35 40.61 -13.58 5.95
C THR A 35 40.76 -12.08 5.70
N PRO A 36 41.70 -11.38 6.35
CA PRO A 36 41.92 -9.96 6.10
C PRO A 36 42.66 -9.81 4.77
N ALA A 37 41.94 -9.49 3.70
CA ALA A 37 42.55 -8.98 2.50
C ALA A 37 43.12 -7.59 2.80
N THR A 38 44.45 -7.49 2.92
CA THR A 38 45.18 -6.23 3.04
C THR A 38 45.03 -5.46 1.73
N LEU A 39 44.01 -4.60 1.65
CA LEU A 39 43.84 -3.71 0.51
C LEU A 39 44.90 -2.59 0.57
N ALA A 40 45.86 -2.66 -0.34
CA ALA A 40 46.86 -1.62 -0.55
C ALA A 40 46.20 -0.26 -0.82
N LYS A 41 46.57 0.76 -0.04
CA LYS A 41 46.22 2.16 -0.29
C LYS A 41 46.94 2.63 -1.56
N ILE A 42 46.25 2.58 -2.70
CA ILE A 42 46.62 3.41 -3.86
C ILE A 42 46.01 4.79 -3.63
N SER A 43 46.77 5.65 -2.93
CA SER A 43 46.45 7.07 -2.84
C SER A 43 46.73 7.74 -4.19
N SER A 44 45.70 7.91 -5.01
CA SER A 44 45.73 8.93 -6.06
C SER A 44 45.36 10.28 -5.45
N PRO A 45 46.04 11.40 -5.80
CA PRO A 45 45.66 12.73 -5.34
C PRO A 45 44.41 13.18 -6.11
N GLY A 46 43.27 12.58 -5.78
CA GLY A 46 41.99 12.99 -6.32
C GLY A 46 41.63 14.38 -5.81
N LYS A 47 41.51 15.35 -6.73
CA LYS A 47 40.98 16.70 -6.45
C LYS A 47 39.78 16.57 -5.51
N LYS A 48 39.90 17.08 -4.27
CA LYS A 48 38.78 17.18 -3.32
C LYS A 48 37.65 17.94 -4.01
N LYS A 49 36.64 17.22 -4.51
CA LYS A 49 35.46 17.80 -5.11
C LYS A 49 34.77 18.61 -4.02
N ARG A 50 34.89 19.95 -4.11
CA ARG A 50 34.30 20.90 -3.17
C ARG A 50 32.84 20.52 -2.99
N ARG A 51 32.48 19.95 -1.82
CA ARG A 51 31.09 19.69 -1.45
C ARG A 51 30.36 21.02 -1.58
N LYS A 52 29.54 21.17 -2.63
CA LYS A 52 28.66 22.35 -2.75
C LYS A 52 27.77 22.32 -1.51
N ARG A 53 27.83 23.39 -0.70
CA ARG A 53 26.97 23.55 0.48
C ARG A 53 25.53 23.33 0.02
N THR A 54 24.87 22.32 0.58
CA THR A 54 23.42 22.16 0.43
C THR A 54 22.81 23.43 0.98
N LYS A 55 22.28 24.28 0.10
CA LYS A 55 21.57 25.49 0.51
C LYS A 55 20.34 24.99 1.27
N VAL A 56 20.32 25.17 2.58
CA VAL A 56 19.11 24.97 3.39
C VAL A 56 18.08 25.89 2.75
N ARG A 57 17.03 25.29 2.19
CA ARG A 57 15.97 26.07 1.55
C ARG A 57 15.30 26.87 2.65
N GLU A 58 15.23 28.18 2.49
CA GLU A 58 14.40 29.03 3.32
C GLU A 58 12.97 28.47 3.25
N ILE A 59 12.48 28.04 4.41
CA ILE A 59 11.06 27.72 4.57
C ILE A 59 10.36 29.06 4.42
N ASN A 60 9.42 29.15 3.47
CA ASN A 60 8.69 30.39 3.21
C ASN A 60 8.16 30.96 4.55
N PRO A 61 8.41 32.24 4.86
CA PRO A 61 8.01 32.81 6.16
C PRO A 61 6.48 32.88 6.33
N GLU A 62 5.74 32.82 5.22
CA GLU A 62 4.28 32.78 5.18
C GLU A 62 3.72 31.35 5.19
N ALA A 63 4.55 30.33 5.43
CA ALA A 63 4.09 28.96 5.49
C ALA A 63 3.15 28.77 6.68
N MET A 64 1.89 28.44 6.37
CA MET A 64 0.87 28.09 7.36
C MET A 64 0.82 26.56 7.58
N PRO A 65 0.40 26.08 8.76
CA PRO A 65 0.19 24.65 8.98
C PRO A 65 -0.99 24.15 8.15
N VAL A 66 -0.93 22.86 7.78
CA VAL A 66 -1.90 22.23 6.85
C VAL A 66 -3.34 22.30 7.36
N VAL A 67 -3.54 22.19 8.67
CA VAL A 67 -4.88 22.22 9.29
C VAL A 67 -5.53 23.58 9.10
N GLU A 68 -4.79 24.67 9.35
CA GLU A 68 -5.28 26.03 9.16
C GLU A 68 -5.51 26.35 7.68
N ALA A 69 -4.64 25.84 6.80
CA ALA A 69 -4.80 25.99 5.36
C ALA A 69 -6.11 25.38 4.86
N ALA A 70 -6.41 24.16 5.31
CA ALA A 70 -7.64 23.46 4.95
C ALA A 70 -8.88 24.25 5.43
N HIS A 71 -8.91 24.65 6.70
CA HIS A 71 -10.04 25.37 7.27
C HIS A 71 -10.28 26.73 6.60
N SER A 72 -9.22 27.42 6.18
CA SER A 72 -9.32 28.71 5.50
C SER A 72 -10.00 28.60 4.14
N VAL A 73 -9.80 27.49 3.41
CA VAL A 73 -10.42 27.25 2.10
C VAL A 73 -11.89 26.83 2.26
N GLU A 74 -12.19 26.03 3.27
CA GLU A 74 -13.56 25.54 3.54
C GLU A 74 -14.54 26.65 3.90
N ALA A 75 -14.08 27.72 4.55
CA ALA A 75 -14.90 28.86 4.96
C ALA A 75 -15.68 29.49 3.78
N GLY A 76 -15.10 29.49 2.59
CA GLY A 76 -15.75 30.01 1.38
C GLY A 76 -16.44 28.94 0.53
N ARG A 77 -16.09 27.65 0.67
CA ARG A 77 -16.58 26.58 -0.21
C ARG A 77 -16.53 25.19 0.46
N PRO A 78 -17.63 24.70 1.03
CA PRO A 78 -17.65 23.51 1.89
C PRO A 78 -17.48 22.16 1.17
N LEU A 79 -17.23 22.14 -0.14
CA LEU A 79 -17.04 20.94 -0.97
C LEU A 79 -15.91 21.13 -2.01
N SER A 80 -14.91 21.95 -1.68
CA SER A 80 -13.77 22.19 -2.57
C SER A 80 -12.85 20.97 -2.64
N ALA A 81 -12.37 20.66 -3.84
CA ALA A 81 -11.25 19.73 -4.00
C ALA A 81 -9.95 20.40 -3.56
N TYR A 82 -9.11 19.66 -2.84
CA TYR A 82 -7.78 20.10 -2.43
C TYR A 82 -6.71 19.64 -3.41
N GLU A 83 -5.84 20.56 -3.83
CA GLU A 83 -4.72 20.28 -4.71
C GLU A 83 -3.39 20.55 -3.98
N LEU A 84 -2.44 19.62 -4.12
CA LEU A 84 -1.12 19.73 -3.48
C LEU A 84 -0.02 19.79 -4.54
N HIS A 85 0.69 20.92 -4.60
CA HIS A 85 1.83 21.09 -5.50
C HIS A 85 3.15 20.74 -4.81
N ILE A 86 3.73 19.59 -5.17
CA ILE A 86 5.00 19.13 -4.59
C ILE A 86 6.16 19.51 -5.52
N LYS A 87 6.98 20.48 -5.11
CA LYS A 87 8.19 20.88 -5.83
C LYS A 87 9.35 19.93 -5.51
N THR A 88 9.50 18.89 -6.33
CA THR A 88 10.62 17.94 -6.24
C THR A 88 11.88 18.48 -6.91
N GLN A 89 13.05 18.05 -6.44
CA GLN A 89 14.32 18.34 -7.14
C GLN A 89 14.54 17.29 -8.20
N PHE A 90 14.32 17.65 -9.46
CA PHE A 90 14.53 16.77 -10.59
C PHE A 90 15.83 17.13 -11.32
N THR A 91 16.68 16.14 -11.54
CA THR A 91 17.90 16.31 -12.34
C THR A 91 17.62 15.95 -13.81
N ARG A 92 18.24 16.69 -14.74
CA ARG A 92 18.12 16.42 -16.18
C ARG A 92 18.58 14.97 -16.48
N GLY A 93 17.75 14.21 -17.19
CA GLY A 93 18.02 12.81 -17.56
C GLY A 93 17.44 11.76 -16.62
N GLN A 94 16.85 12.15 -15.48
CA GLN A 94 16.08 11.22 -14.66
C GLN A 94 14.73 10.91 -15.32
N ALA A 95 14.17 9.73 -15.09
CA ALA A 95 12.81 9.40 -15.54
C ALA A 95 11.77 10.14 -14.68
N PRO A 96 10.67 10.64 -15.27
CA PRO A 96 9.63 11.36 -14.52
C PRO A 96 8.97 10.44 -13.49
N LEU A 97 8.59 11.01 -12.35
CA LEU A 97 7.83 10.28 -11.33
C LEU A 97 6.44 9.94 -11.88
N ARG A 98 6.12 8.65 -11.93
CA ARG A 98 4.81 8.13 -12.33
C ARG A 98 4.37 7.12 -11.27
N GLY A 99 3.11 7.21 -10.86
CA GLY A 99 2.58 6.31 -9.84
C GLY A 99 1.16 6.68 -9.45
N ARG A 100 0.58 5.85 -8.59
CA ARG A 100 -0.69 6.08 -7.92
C ARG A 100 -0.45 5.91 -6.42
N ILE A 101 -1.20 6.64 -5.62
CA ILE A 101 -1.14 6.56 -4.16
C ILE A 101 -2.53 6.18 -3.68
N ALA A 102 -2.62 5.18 -2.81
CA ALA A 102 -3.85 4.89 -2.09
C ALA A 102 -3.91 5.83 -0.88
N LEU A 103 -4.95 6.68 -0.83
CA LEU A 103 -5.16 7.55 0.32
C LEU A 103 -5.81 6.77 1.46
N PRO A 104 -5.50 7.08 2.74
CA PRO A 104 -6.13 6.41 3.88
C PRO A 104 -7.65 6.61 3.94
N ARG A 105 -8.13 7.72 3.37
CA ARG A 105 -9.55 8.02 3.19
C ARG A 105 -9.80 8.33 1.72
N ASP A 106 -10.96 7.95 1.23
CA ASP A 106 -11.39 8.33 -0.11
C ASP A 106 -11.56 9.86 -0.15
N PRO A 107 -11.00 10.57 -1.15
CA PRO A 107 -11.25 12.00 -1.33
C PRO A 107 -12.72 12.31 -1.64
N ARG A 108 -13.53 11.31 -2.02
CA ARG A 108 -14.95 11.48 -2.27
C ARG A 108 -15.73 11.54 -0.96
N THR A 109 -16.65 12.51 -0.88
CA THR A 109 -17.54 12.68 0.28
C THR A 109 -18.66 11.63 0.32
N ARG A 110 -19.00 11.02 -0.83
CA ARG A 110 -20.08 10.02 -0.94
C ARG A 110 -19.49 8.67 -1.33
N GLY A 111 -20.04 7.60 -0.75
CA GLY A 111 -19.65 6.23 -1.07
C GLY A 111 -19.98 5.87 -2.52
N GLU A 112 -19.17 5.00 -3.12
CA GLU A 112 -19.41 4.51 -4.46
C GLU A 112 -20.43 3.38 -4.45
N THR A 113 -21.56 3.58 -5.12
CA THR A 113 -22.49 2.49 -5.44
C THR A 113 -22.17 1.96 -6.83
N VAL A 114 -21.61 0.75 -6.89
CA VAL A 114 -21.25 0.06 -8.14
C VAL A 114 -22.39 -0.87 -8.55
N LEU A 115 -22.93 -0.62 -9.75
CA LEU A 115 -23.90 -1.48 -10.42
C LEU A 115 -23.17 -2.25 -11.54
N VAL A 116 -23.31 -3.56 -11.57
CA VAL A 116 -22.68 -4.42 -12.58
C VAL A 116 -23.76 -5.09 -13.43
N PHE A 117 -23.67 -4.96 -14.75
CA PHE A 117 -24.54 -5.65 -15.70
C PHE A 117 -23.89 -6.94 -16.17
N ALA A 118 -24.27 -8.07 -15.58
CA ALA A 118 -23.67 -9.36 -15.90
C ALA A 118 -24.61 -10.53 -15.58
N ASP A 119 -24.47 -11.60 -16.37
CA ASP A 119 -25.22 -12.84 -16.21
C ASP A 119 -24.29 -14.02 -15.89
N GLY A 120 -24.88 -15.07 -15.29
CA GLY A 120 -24.20 -16.34 -15.04
C GLY A 120 -23.02 -16.24 -14.07
N LYS A 121 -21.86 -16.74 -14.49
CA LYS A 121 -20.64 -16.80 -13.64
C LYS A 121 -20.09 -15.41 -13.31
N ALA A 122 -20.07 -14.51 -14.29
CA ALA A 122 -19.61 -13.14 -14.09
C ALA A 122 -20.46 -12.39 -13.05
N ALA A 123 -21.77 -12.70 -12.97
CA ALA A 123 -22.65 -12.14 -11.96
C ALA A 123 -22.28 -12.60 -10.54
N GLN A 124 -21.87 -13.86 -10.38
CA GLN A 124 -21.41 -14.39 -9.09
C GLN A 124 -20.08 -13.76 -8.68
N ASP A 125 -19.11 -13.71 -9.60
CA ASP A 125 -17.80 -13.09 -9.36
C ASP A 125 -17.94 -11.62 -8.95
N ALA A 126 -18.84 -10.87 -9.58
CA ALA A 126 -19.11 -9.47 -9.25
C ALA A 126 -19.75 -9.29 -7.86
N ARG A 127 -20.64 -10.22 -7.46
CA ARG A 127 -21.24 -10.21 -6.11
C ARG A 127 -20.19 -10.54 -5.04
N GLU A 128 -19.31 -11.49 -5.31
CA GLU A 128 -18.20 -11.84 -4.42
C GLU A 128 -17.16 -10.70 -4.31
N ALA A 129 -16.95 -9.97 -5.40
CA ALA A 129 -16.11 -8.76 -5.40
C ALA A 129 -16.72 -7.56 -4.63
N GLY A 130 -17.96 -7.69 -4.13
CA GLY A 130 -18.62 -6.68 -3.31
C GLY A 130 -19.35 -5.59 -4.09
N ALA A 131 -19.81 -5.87 -5.31
CA ALA A 131 -20.70 -4.96 -6.02
C ALA A 131 -22.04 -4.78 -5.27
N ALA A 132 -22.58 -3.55 -5.26
CA ALA A 132 -23.82 -3.26 -4.55
C ALA A 132 -25.04 -3.90 -5.22
N HIS A 133 -25.10 -3.86 -6.56
CA HIS A 133 -26.18 -4.44 -7.34
C HIS A 133 -25.59 -5.15 -8.57
N VAL A 134 -26.05 -6.38 -8.82
CA VAL A 134 -25.59 -7.20 -9.95
C VAL A 134 -26.78 -7.92 -10.56
N GLY A 135 -26.96 -7.74 -11.87
CA GLY A 135 -28.06 -8.31 -12.64
C GLY A 135 -27.93 -8.03 -14.13
N GLY A 136 -28.87 -8.52 -14.92
CA GLY A 136 -28.94 -8.31 -16.36
C GLY A 136 -29.92 -7.20 -16.74
N GLU A 137 -30.78 -7.49 -17.71
CA GLU A 137 -31.76 -6.55 -18.26
C GLU A 137 -32.80 -6.07 -17.23
N GLU A 138 -33.03 -6.81 -16.16
CA GLU A 138 -34.01 -6.49 -15.12
C GLU A 138 -33.66 -5.24 -14.30
N LEU A 139 -32.39 -4.82 -14.32
CA LEU A 139 -31.93 -3.62 -13.62
C LEU A 139 -32.01 -2.36 -14.48
N ILE A 140 -32.08 -2.50 -15.80
CA ILE A 140 -32.22 -1.39 -16.75
C ILE A 140 -33.44 -0.51 -16.44
N PRO A 141 -34.68 -1.06 -16.31
CA PRO A 141 -35.84 -0.22 -16.03
C PRO A 141 -35.70 0.52 -14.69
N LYS A 142 -35.14 -0.13 -13.66
CA LYS A 142 -34.96 0.49 -12.33
C LYS A 142 -33.99 1.67 -12.32
N VAL A 143 -33.00 1.65 -13.22
CA VAL A 143 -32.08 2.77 -13.42
C VAL A 143 -32.77 3.90 -14.19
N LEU A 144 -33.55 3.57 -15.22
CA LEU A 144 -34.33 4.54 -16.00
C LEU A 144 -35.39 5.25 -15.16
N ASP A 145 -36.07 4.51 -14.27
CA ASP A 145 -37.05 5.04 -13.33
C ASP A 145 -36.39 5.90 -12.23
N GLY A 146 -35.06 5.92 -12.16
CA GLY A 146 -34.30 6.70 -11.17
C GLY A 146 -34.37 6.16 -9.74
N THR A 147 -34.92 4.95 -9.57
CA THR A 147 -34.99 4.25 -8.27
C THR A 147 -33.58 3.86 -7.81
N LEU A 148 -32.75 3.38 -8.74
CA LEU A 148 -31.34 3.10 -8.49
C LEU A 148 -30.48 4.22 -9.07
N LYS A 149 -29.64 4.84 -8.24
CA LYS A 149 -28.70 5.91 -8.62
C LYS A 149 -27.26 5.44 -8.43
N PRO A 150 -26.74 4.55 -9.30
CA PRO A 150 -25.36 4.10 -9.22
C PRO A 150 -24.40 5.25 -9.53
N THR A 151 -23.23 5.23 -8.88
CA THR A 151 -22.13 6.17 -9.17
C THR A 151 -21.26 5.65 -10.31
N LYS A 152 -21.13 4.32 -10.40
CA LYS A 152 -20.35 3.63 -11.42
C LYS A 152 -21.14 2.45 -11.95
N VAL A 153 -21.13 2.31 -13.27
CA VAL A 153 -21.70 1.17 -13.98
C VAL A 153 -20.56 0.41 -14.65
N ILE A 154 -20.55 -0.91 -14.53
CA ILE A 154 -19.59 -1.82 -15.14
C ILE A 154 -20.34 -2.85 -15.97
#